data_AF-V5GE32-F1
#
_entry.id   AF-V5GE32-F1
#
_cell.length_a   1.000
_cell.length_b   1.000
_cell.length_c   1.000
_cell.angle_alpha   90.00
_cell.angle_beta   90.00
_cell.angle_gamma   90.00
#
_symmetry.space_group_name_H-M   'P 1'
#
loop_
_entity.id
_entity.type
_entity.pdbx_description
1 polymer ?
#
loop_
_entity_poly.entity_id
_entity_poly.type
_entity_poly.pdbx_seq_one_letter_code
_entity_poly.pdbx_strand_id
1 'polypeptide(L)'
;IDSVEKIQNSNQNGGTIVIKCKDFRIFNLELPDSVEFLNLYISIKRLANLNNIKLLYPFFYRPMYNILENGYALFKPESEFTKLIASDEWRISIINKNYSTCNTYSATLIVPKIIDDEVIIASANFRQGGRFPVFSYKHKNGTILLRSSQPLLNNCNRRCAADEKILNAILGPFQKGYIIDTRSSTYINFCKGKGGGT
;
A
#
# COMPACT_ATOMS: atom_id res chain seq x y z
N ILE A 1 -15.06 2.30 -13.91
CA ILE A 1 -16.46 2.53 -13.49
C ILE A 1 -16.48 2.48 -11.97
N ASP A 2 -17.10 3.47 -11.35
CA ASP A 2 -17.29 3.56 -9.90
C ASP A 2 -18.68 3.06 -9.53
N SER A 3 -19.73 3.55 -10.21
CA SER A 3 -21.08 3.04 -10.08
C SER A 3 -21.83 3.03 -11.42
N VAL A 4 -22.89 2.21 -11.48
CA VAL A 4 -23.78 2.09 -12.64
C VAL A 4 -25.22 2.12 -12.14
N GLU A 5 -25.97 3.12 -12.56
CA GLU A 5 -27.37 3.32 -12.20
C GLU A 5 -28.25 3.13 -13.43
N LYS A 6 -29.49 2.66 -13.22
CA LYS A 6 -30.49 2.52 -14.28
C LYS A 6 -31.69 3.41 -13.97
N ILE A 7 -32.17 4.15 -14.96
CA ILE A 7 -33.36 4.97 -14.91
C ILE A 7 -34.28 4.45 -16.01
N GLN A 8 -35.42 3.87 -15.62
CA GLN A 8 -36.37 3.31 -16.57
C GLN A 8 -37.41 4.37 -16.91
N ASN A 9 -37.70 4.57 -18.20
CA ASN A 9 -38.68 5.56 -18.62
C ASN A 9 -40.09 4.98 -18.41
N SER A 10 -40.97 5.72 -17.73
CA SER A 10 -42.35 5.28 -17.49
C SER A 10 -43.22 5.28 -18.75
N ASN A 11 -42.83 6.07 -19.77
CA ASN A 11 -43.63 6.34 -20.96
C ASN A 11 -43.00 5.78 -22.26
N GLN A 12 -41.84 5.12 -22.18
CA GLN A 12 -41.13 4.52 -23.31
C GLN A 12 -40.63 3.12 -22.92
N ASN A 13 -40.48 2.23 -23.91
CA ASN A 13 -40.01 0.87 -23.64
C ASN A 13 -38.55 0.83 -23.12
N GLY A 14 -37.75 1.87 -23.34
CA GLY A 14 -36.34 1.92 -22.96
C GLY A 14 -36.00 2.60 -21.62
N GLY A 15 -34.79 3.16 -21.53
CA GLY A 15 -34.31 3.86 -20.35
C GLY A 15 -32.89 4.42 -20.50
N THR A 16 -32.42 5.09 -19.44
CA THR A 16 -31.11 5.72 -19.37
C THR A 16 -30.20 4.97 -18.39
N ILE A 17 -29.00 4.61 -18.85
CA ILE A 17 -27.93 4.06 -18.01
C ILE A 17 -26.98 5.19 -17.65
N VAL A 18 -26.79 5.43 -16.36
CA VAL A 18 -25.85 6.43 -15.83
C VAL A 18 -24.60 5.72 -15.34
N ILE A 19 -23.47 5.99 -15.98
CA ILE A 19 -22.16 5.43 -15.63
C ILE A 19 -21.34 6.53 -14.95
N LYS A 20 -21.08 6.36 -13.66
CA LYS A 20 -20.19 7.24 -12.89
C LYS A 20 -18.80 6.63 -12.87
N CYS A 21 -17.80 7.39 -13.27
CA CYS A 21 -16.42 6.92 -13.42
C CYS A 21 -15.53 7.42 -12.27
N LYS A 22 -14.42 6.68 -12.05
CA LYS A 22 -13.43 7.00 -11.00
C LYS A 22 -12.62 8.28 -11.31
N ASP A 23 -12.73 8.77 -12.53
CA ASP A 23 -12.14 10.03 -13.01
C ASP A 23 -13.16 11.19 -13.00
N PHE A 24 -14.24 11.05 -12.22
CA PHE A 24 -15.31 12.02 -12.03
C PHE A 24 -16.15 12.33 -13.26
N ARG A 25 -15.95 11.61 -14.36
CA ARG A 25 -16.82 11.73 -15.54
C ARG A 25 -18.11 10.95 -15.34
N ILE A 26 -19.20 11.50 -15.88
CA ILE A 26 -20.52 10.88 -15.86
C ILE A 26 -20.99 10.74 -17.31
N PHE A 27 -21.28 9.51 -17.72
CA PHE A 27 -21.83 9.21 -19.03
C PHE A 27 -23.29 8.78 -18.89
N ASN A 28 -24.16 9.39 -19.67
CA ASN A 28 -25.57 9.03 -19.77
C ASN A 28 -25.81 8.37 -21.12
N LEU A 29 -26.25 7.12 -21.11
CA LEU A 29 -26.59 6.35 -22.30
C LEU A 29 -28.09 6.14 -22.34
N GLU A 30 -28.76 6.81 -23.26
CA GLU A 30 -30.19 6.65 -23.49
C GLU A 30 -30.44 5.59 -24.56
N LEU A 31 -31.26 4.59 -24.23
CA LEU A 31 -31.57 3.48 -25.11
C LEU A 31 -33.09 3.36 -25.27
N PRO A 32 -33.62 3.32 -26.51
CA PRO A 32 -35.05 3.28 -26.76
C PRO A 32 -35.65 1.86 -26.61
N ASP A 33 -34.85 0.81 -26.83
CA ASP A 33 -35.28 -0.58 -26.75
C ASP A 33 -35.09 -1.15 -25.33
N SER A 34 -36.11 -1.86 -24.84
CA SER A 34 -36.15 -2.39 -23.48
C SER A 34 -35.15 -3.53 -23.25
N VAL A 35 -34.96 -4.36 -24.27
CA VAL A 35 -34.13 -5.57 -24.23
C VAL A 35 -32.67 -5.16 -24.31
N GLU A 36 -32.30 -4.28 -25.23
CA GLU A 36 -30.96 -3.71 -25.34
C GLU A 36 -30.56 -2.94 -24.08
N PHE A 37 -31.45 -2.10 -23.55
CA PHE A 37 -31.24 -1.38 -22.29
C PHE A 37 -30.90 -2.33 -21.13
N LEU A 38 -31.71 -3.38 -20.96
CA LEU A 38 -31.50 -4.34 -19.88
C LEU A 38 -30.21 -5.15 -20.10
N ASN A 39 -29.96 -5.62 -21.32
CA ASN A 39 -28.78 -6.40 -21.66
C ASN A 39 -27.49 -5.59 -21.47
N LEU A 40 -27.46 -4.33 -21.92
CA LEU A 40 -26.32 -3.45 -21.74
C LEU A 40 -26.10 -3.15 -20.25
N TYR A 41 -27.15 -2.80 -19.51
CA TYR A 41 -27.05 -2.55 -18.07
C TYR A 41 -26.46 -3.74 -17.32
N ILE A 42 -26.99 -4.95 -17.54
CA ILE A 42 -26.51 -6.17 -16.88
C ILE A 42 -25.05 -6.44 -17.26
N SER A 43 -24.70 -6.27 -18.53
CA SER A 43 -23.34 -6.53 -19.03
C SER A 43 -22.32 -5.58 -18.41
N ILE A 44 -22.60 -4.28 -18.42
CA ILE A 44 -21.74 -3.27 -17.81
C ILE A 44 -21.63 -3.52 -16.30
N LYS A 45 -22.75 -3.77 -15.61
CA LYS A 45 -22.75 -4.02 -14.17
C LYS A 45 -21.91 -5.24 -13.80
N ARG A 46 -21.97 -6.31 -14.60
CA ARG A 46 -21.21 -7.54 -14.37
C ARG A 46 -19.71 -7.34 -14.61
N LEU A 47 -19.34 -6.64 -15.67
CA LEU A 47 -17.94 -6.36 -16.01
C LEU A 47 -17.30 -5.31 -15.09
N ALA A 48 -18.09 -4.37 -14.57
CA ALA A 48 -17.62 -3.36 -13.61
C ALA A 48 -17.36 -3.93 -12.21
N ASN A 49 -18.04 -5.02 -11.83
CA ASN A 49 -18.02 -5.59 -10.48
C ASN A 49 -17.51 -7.04 -10.48
N LEU A 50 -16.33 -7.27 -11.07
CA LEU A 50 -15.68 -8.58 -11.04
C LEU A 50 -15.06 -8.85 -9.66
N ASN A 51 -15.56 -9.87 -8.96
CA ASN A 51 -15.03 -10.28 -7.66
C ASN A 51 -13.76 -11.13 -7.77
N ASN A 52 -13.60 -11.88 -8.86
CA ASN A 52 -12.44 -12.73 -9.08
C ASN A 52 -11.34 -11.95 -9.83
N ILE A 53 -10.21 -11.73 -9.17
CA ILE A 53 -9.04 -11.03 -9.71
C ILE A 53 -8.57 -11.64 -11.03
N LYS A 54 -8.63 -12.98 -11.16
CA LYS A 54 -8.19 -13.69 -12.38
C LYS A 54 -9.06 -13.37 -13.61
N LEU A 55 -10.24 -12.78 -13.41
CA LEU A 55 -11.14 -12.37 -14.49
C LEU A 55 -10.92 -10.91 -14.93
N LEU A 56 -10.01 -10.17 -14.29
CA LEU A 56 -9.73 -8.79 -14.66
C LEU A 56 -9.02 -8.71 -16.01
N TYR A 57 -9.29 -7.63 -16.75
CA TYR A 57 -8.74 -7.40 -18.10
C TYR A 57 -7.22 -7.58 -18.23
N PRO A 58 -6.36 -7.17 -17.28
CA PRO A 58 -4.91 -7.38 -17.39
C PRO A 58 -4.48 -8.84 -17.59
N PHE A 59 -5.27 -9.83 -17.15
CA PHE A 59 -4.95 -11.26 -17.35
C PHE A 59 -5.27 -11.76 -18.78
N PHE A 60 -6.06 -11.01 -19.54
CA PHE A 60 -6.45 -11.34 -20.92
C PHE A 60 -5.91 -10.34 -21.94
N TYR A 61 -5.24 -9.30 -21.49
CA TYR A 61 -4.68 -8.28 -22.35
C TYR A 61 -3.62 -8.87 -23.29
N ARG A 62 -3.82 -8.68 -24.58
CA ARG A 62 -2.87 -9.05 -25.64
C ARG A 62 -2.46 -7.79 -26.39
N PRO A 63 -1.21 -7.31 -26.23
CA PRO A 63 -0.77 -6.12 -26.93
C PRO A 63 -0.75 -6.37 -28.43
N MET A 64 -1.26 -5.40 -29.21
CA MET A 64 -1.19 -5.39 -30.68
C MET A 64 0.11 -4.78 -31.22
N TYR A 65 1.05 -4.48 -30.33
CA TYR A 65 2.36 -3.92 -30.65
C TYR A 65 3.46 -4.81 -30.06
N ASN A 66 4.67 -4.68 -30.61
CA ASN A 66 5.83 -5.39 -30.10
C ASN A 66 6.27 -4.77 -28.78
N ILE A 67 6.31 -5.57 -27.72
CA ILE A 67 6.86 -5.17 -26.42
C ILE A 67 8.38 -5.03 -26.58
N LEU A 68 8.87 -3.79 -26.57
CA LEU A 68 10.30 -3.50 -26.72
C LEU A 68 11.08 -3.78 -25.42
N GLU A 69 10.46 -3.53 -24.27
CA GLU A 69 11.08 -3.66 -22.95
C GLU A 69 10.18 -4.38 -21.96
N ASN A 70 10.78 -5.17 -21.08
CA ASN A 70 10.05 -5.83 -20.01
C ASN A 70 9.84 -4.88 -18.82
N GLY A 71 8.64 -4.30 -18.75
CA GLY A 71 8.23 -3.40 -17.66
C GLY A 71 8.41 -3.98 -16.25
N TYR A 72 8.30 -5.31 -16.09
CA TYR A 72 8.51 -5.97 -14.79
C TYR A 72 9.97 -5.98 -14.33
N ALA A 73 10.92 -5.84 -15.27
CA ALA A 73 12.34 -5.83 -14.97
C ALA A 73 12.91 -4.43 -14.76
N LEU A 74 12.11 -3.36 -14.95
CA LEU A 74 12.55 -1.97 -14.84
C LEU A 74 13.03 -1.59 -13.44
N PHE A 75 12.46 -2.21 -12.39
CA PHE A 75 12.85 -1.97 -11.00
C PHE A 75 13.18 -3.29 -10.33
N LYS A 76 14.47 -3.52 -10.05
CA LYS A 76 14.95 -4.66 -9.27
C LYS A 76 15.41 -4.15 -7.90
N PRO A 77 14.68 -4.46 -6.81
CA PRO A 77 15.01 -3.97 -5.47
C PRO A 77 16.47 -4.20 -5.11
N GLU A 78 17.04 -5.37 -5.42
CA GLU A 78 18.43 -5.71 -5.11
C GLU A 78 19.40 -4.73 -5.79
N SER A 79 19.22 -4.46 -7.08
CA SER A 79 20.09 -3.55 -7.83
C SER A 79 19.96 -2.11 -7.37
N GLU A 80 18.73 -1.65 -7.13
CA GLU A 80 18.49 -0.27 -6.70
C GLU A 80 18.93 -0.05 -5.24
N PHE A 81 18.73 -1.05 -4.37
CA PHE A 81 19.17 -0.99 -2.99
C PHE A 81 20.69 -0.98 -2.89
N THR A 82 21.41 -1.80 -3.68
CA THR A 82 22.89 -1.75 -3.72
C THR A 82 23.42 -0.36 -4.04
N LYS A 83 22.79 0.38 -4.97
CA LYS A 83 23.18 1.76 -5.28
C LYS A 83 22.98 2.72 -4.09
N LEU A 84 21.95 2.47 -3.27
CA LEU A 84 21.60 3.30 -2.12
C LEU A 84 22.46 3.01 -0.87
N ILE A 85 22.86 1.75 -0.67
CA ILE A 85 23.63 1.29 0.51
C ILE A 85 25.15 1.33 0.30
N ALA A 86 25.67 2.26 -0.51
CA ALA A 86 27.12 2.39 -0.72
C ALA A 86 27.95 2.60 0.58
N SER A 87 27.29 2.88 1.72
CA SER A 87 27.93 2.90 3.05
C SER A 87 27.73 1.58 3.82
N ASP A 88 28.74 1.19 4.61
CA ASP A 88 28.75 -0.06 5.41
C ASP A 88 27.80 -0.05 6.62
N GLU A 89 26.88 0.91 6.69
CA GLU A 89 25.94 1.10 7.80
C GLU A 89 24.62 0.36 7.60
N TRP A 90 24.32 -0.04 6.37
CA TRP A 90 23.04 -0.63 5.95
C TRP A 90 23.26 -2.00 5.32
N ARG A 91 22.31 -2.90 5.54
CA ARG A 91 22.29 -4.22 4.91
C ARG A 91 20.96 -4.50 4.23
N ILE A 92 21.01 -5.32 3.19
CA ILE A 92 19.82 -5.95 2.63
C ILE A 92 19.43 -7.11 3.54
N SER A 93 18.22 -7.08 4.07
CA SER A 93 17.63 -8.19 4.82
C SER A 93 16.64 -8.96 3.96
N ILE A 94 16.74 -10.29 4.06
CA ILE A 94 15.83 -11.25 3.43
C ILE A 94 14.85 -11.85 4.44
N ILE A 95 14.75 -11.29 5.65
CA ILE A 95 13.89 -11.80 6.71
C ILE A 95 12.42 -11.90 6.28
N ASN A 96 11.98 -10.98 5.40
CA ASN A 96 10.62 -10.94 4.90
C ASN A 96 10.45 -11.61 3.52
N LYS A 97 11.41 -12.43 3.06
CA LYS A 97 11.37 -13.06 1.73
C LYS A 97 10.07 -13.83 1.46
N ASN A 98 9.53 -14.47 2.49
CA ASN A 98 8.29 -15.24 2.44
C ASN A 98 7.08 -14.48 3.00
N TYR A 99 7.19 -13.16 3.20
CA TYR A 99 6.12 -12.29 3.70
C TYR A 99 5.59 -12.65 5.10
N SER A 100 6.37 -13.41 5.88
CA SER A 100 5.98 -13.92 7.21
C SER A 100 6.09 -12.86 8.31
N THR A 101 7.10 -11.99 8.27
CA THR A 101 7.28 -10.92 9.26
C THR A 101 6.29 -9.77 9.02
N CYS A 102 6.11 -9.38 7.76
CA CYS A 102 5.12 -8.39 7.35
C CYS A 102 4.63 -8.65 5.93
N ASN A 103 3.37 -9.11 5.81
CA ASN A 103 2.77 -9.46 4.53
C ASN A 103 2.48 -8.28 3.59
N THR A 104 2.62 -7.04 4.07
CA THR A 104 2.38 -5.81 3.31
C THR A 104 3.66 -5.00 3.06
N TYR A 105 4.82 -5.55 3.41
CA TYR A 105 6.14 -5.06 3.02
C TYR A 105 6.70 -5.87 1.87
N SER A 106 7.74 -5.35 1.20
CA SER A 106 8.46 -6.09 0.16
C SER A 106 9.21 -7.29 0.74
N ALA A 107 9.50 -8.27 -0.12
CA ALA A 107 10.31 -9.43 0.23
C ALA A 107 11.73 -9.05 0.67
N THR A 108 12.31 -8.07 -0.01
CA THR A 108 13.64 -7.52 0.24
C THR A 108 13.51 -6.18 0.96
N LEU A 109 14.25 -5.98 2.05
CA LEU A 109 14.20 -4.77 2.89
C LEU A 109 15.60 -4.23 3.17
N ILE A 110 15.74 -2.93 3.39
CA ILE A 110 16.98 -2.32 3.87
C ILE A 110 16.83 -2.01 5.36
N VAL A 111 17.78 -2.47 6.17
CA VAL A 111 17.83 -2.28 7.63
C VAL A 111 19.26 -1.90 8.07
N PRO A 112 19.45 -1.26 9.23
CA PRO A 112 20.79 -0.97 9.73
C PRO A 112 21.58 -2.26 9.94
N LYS A 113 22.87 -2.27 9.57
CA LYS A 113 23.73 -3.45 9.61
C LYS A 113 23.86 -4.05 11.02
N ILE A 114 23.85 -3.20 12.04
CA ILE A 114 23.95 -3.59 13.47
C ILE A 114 22.65 -4.19 14.05
N ILE A 115 21.56 -4.19 13.29
CA ILE A 115 20.28 -4.73 13.74
C ILE A 115 20.15 -6.18 13.25
N ASP A 116 20.00 -7.10 14.20
CA ASP A 116 19.79 -8.52 13.94
C ASP A 116 18.33 -8.83 13.57
N ASP A 117 18.09 -9.98 12.94
CA ASP A 117 16.75 -10.35 12.46
C ASP A 117 15.78 -10.63 13.63
N GLU A 118 16.25 -11.06 14.80
CA GLU A 118 15.43 -11.24 16.01
C GLU A 118 14.88 -9.90 16.52
N VAL A 119 15.69 -8.84 16.44
CA VAL A 119 15.28 -7.47 16.80
C VAL A 119 14.18 -6.99 15.86
N ILE A 120 14.30 -7.30 14.57
CA ILE A 120 13.29 -6.97 13.57
C ILE A 120 11.97 -7.68 13.88
N ILE A 121 12.00 -8.99 14.15
CA ILE A 121 10.80 -9.77 14.49
C ILE A 121 10.11 -9.19 15.74
N ALA A 122 10.89 -8.86 16.77
CA ALA A 122 10.34 -8.28 18.00
C ALA A 122 9.71 -6.88 17.77
N SER A 123 10.34 -6.02 16.97
CA SER A 123 9.75 -4.73 16.57
C SER A 123 8.50 -4.91 15.70
N ALA A 124 8.50 -5.87 14.77
CA ALA A 124 7.34 -6.19 13.94
C ALA A 124 6.13 -6.57 14.80
N ASN A 125 6.32 -7.40 15.83
CA ASN A 125 5.26 -7.77 16.77
C ASN A 125 4.70 -6.59 17.58
N PHE A 126 5.49 -5.53 17.76
CA PHE A 126 5.07 -4.30 18.44
C PHE A 126 4.38 -3.30 17.51
N ARG A 127 4.46 -3.48 16.19
CA ARG A 127 4.00 -2.52 15.18
C ARG A 127 2.77 -3.07 14.47
N GLN A 128 1.73 -2.25 14.31
CA GLN A 128 0.49 -2.67 13.67
C GLN A 128 0.73 -3.31 12.28
N GLY A 129 0.31 -4.57 12.13
CA GLY A 129 0.46 -5.32 10.88
C GLY A 129 1.92 -5.71 10.56
N GLY A 130 2.81 -5.74 11.56
CA GLY A 130 4.21 -6.12 11.36
C GLY A 130 5.06 -5.04 10.72
N ARG A 131 4.54 -3.82 10.52
CA ARG A 131 5.21 -2.76 9.74
C ARG A 131 6.22 -2.00 10.60
N PHE A 132 7.32 -2.68 10.95
CA PHE A 132 8.44 -2.11 11.70
C PHE A 132 9.15 -0.96 10.94
N PRO A 133 9.95 -0.13 11.61
CA PRO A 133 10.73 0.93 10.96
C PRO A 133 11.67 0.37 9.90
N VAL A 134 11.45 0.75 8.64
CA VAL A 134 12.28 0.36 7.49
C VAL A 134 12.77 1.57 6.73
N PHE A 135 13.96 1.45 6.15
CA PHE A 135 14.57 2.47 5.31
C PHE A 135 13.67 2.80 4.11
N SER A 136 13.51 4.09 3.83
CA SER A 136 12.75 4.57 2.67
C SER A 136 13.57 5.49 1.78
N TYR A 137 14.39 6.36 2.37
CA TYR A 137 15.18 7.33 1.62
C TYR A 137 16.39 7.82 2.43
N LYS A 138 17.47 8.19 1.74
CA LYS A 138 18.66 8.85 2.28
C LYS A 138 18.93 10.11 1.49
N HIS A 139 18.96 11.25 2.15
CA HIS A 139 19.37 12.51 1.55
C HIS A 139 20.90 12.60 1.49
N LYS A 140 21.43 13.43 0.57
CA LYS A 140 22.88 13.61 0.36
C LYS A 140 23.63 14.12 1.61
N ASN A 141 22.95 14.83 2.50
CA ASN A 141 23.51 15.29 3.79
C ASN A 141 23.52 14.21 4.88
N GLY A 142 23.11 12.97 4.57
CA GLY A 142 23.05 11.86 5.52
C GLY A 142 21.73 11.69 6.26
N THR A 143 20.75 12.60 6.12
CA THR A 143 19.43 12.43 6.75
C THR A 143 18.70 11.22 6.18
N ILE A 144 18.11 10.40 7.07
CA ILE A 144 17.41 9.16 6.72
C ILE A 144 15.92 9.32 6.99
N LEU A 145 15.10 8.87 6.05
CA LEU A 145 13.67 8.71 6.23
C LEU A 145 13.36 7.23 6.44
N LEU A 146 12.72 6.94 7.56
CA LEU A 146 12.10 5.65 7.83
C LEU A 146 10.60 5.73 7.68
N ARG A 147 9.98 4.60 7.42
CA ARG A 147 8.52 4.44 7.49
C ARG A 147 8.16 3.23 8.35
N SER A 148 7.06 3.32 9.07
CA SER A 148 6.51 2.25 9.91
C SER A 148 5.00 2.44 10.05
N SER A 149 4.32 1.48 10.68
CA SER A 149 2.98 1.72 11.26
C SER A 149 3.09 2.33 12.66
N GLN A 150 1.93 2.66 13.24
CA GLN A 150 1.83 2.97 14.66
C GLN A 150 2.29 1.79 15.55
N PRO A 151 2.81 2.09 16.75
CA PRO A 151 3.08 1.09 17.79
C PRO A 151 1.78 0.58 18.44
N LEU A 152 1.82 -0.63 18.98
CA LEU A 152 0.74 -1.28 19.72
C LEU A 152 1.03 -1.20 21.22
N LEU A 153 0.55 -0.11 21.84
CA LEU A 153 0.77 0.19 23.27
C LEU A 153 -0.14 -0.62 24.22
N ASN A 154 -1.23 -1.20 23.70
CA ASN A 154 -2.20 -2.05 24.42
C ASN A 154 -2.69 -1.47 25.76
N ASN A 155 -3.10 -0.18 25.78
CA ASN A 155 -3.63 0.53 26.95
C ASN A 155 -2.69 0.63 28.17
N CYS A 156 -1.44 0.14 28.07
CA CYS A 156 -0.47 0.09 29.17
C CYS A 156 0.80 0.92 28.90
N ASN A 157 0.79 1.82 27.92
CA ASN A 157 1.99 2.56 27.46
C ASN A 157 3.21 1.65 27.28
N ARG A 158 2.98 0.43 26.74
CA ARG A 158 4.03 -0.57 26.57
C ARG A 158 5.14 -0.02 25.69
N ARG A 159 6.39 -0.23 26.12
CA ARG A 159 7.60 0.06 25.34
C ARG A 159 8.16 -1.21 24.74
N CYS A 160 8.93 -1.08 23.65
CA CYS A 160 9.61 -2.20 23.01
C CYS A 160 11.08 -1.86 22.80
N ALA A 161 11.95 -2.48 23.60
CA ALA A 161 13.39 -2.26 23.52
C ALA A 161 13.97 -2.57 22.14
N ALA A 162 13.42 -3.58 21.44
CA ALA A 162 13.84 -3.92 20.09
C ALA A 162 13.47 -2.82 19.07
N ASP A 163 12.26 -2.26 19.17
CA ASP A 163 11.82 -1.14 18.32
C ASP A 163 12.66 0.11 18.57
N GLU A 164 12.90 0.43 19.84
CA GLU A 164 13.76 1.53 20.25
C GLU A 164 15.21 1.34 19.79
N LYS A 165 15.74 0.11 19.81
CA LYS A 165 17.08 -0.21 19.29
C LYS A 165 17.19 0.09 17.80
N ILE A 166 16.17 -0.20 16.99
CA ILE A 166 16.16 0.14 15.56
C ILE A 166 16.19 1.65 15.35
N LEU A 167 15.36 2.39 16.07
CA LEU A 167 15.31 3.86 15.97
C LEU A 167 16.65 4.47 16.40
N ASN A 168 17.22 4.00 17.50
CA ASN A 168 18.50 4.48 18.04
C ASN A 168 19.70 4.09 17.18
N ALA A 169 19.66 2.97 16.46
CA ALA A 169 20.75 2.58 15.56
C ALA A 169 20.98 3.56 14.41
N ILE A 170 19.97 4.38 14.11
CA ILE A 170 19.99 5.37 13.03
C ILE A 170 20.28 6.77 13.58
N LEU A 171 19.90 7.02 14.83
CA LEU A 171 20.25 8.24 15.53
C LEU A 171 21.72 8.17 15.95
N GLY A 172 22.55 9.02 15.34
CA GLY A 172 23.92 9.20 15.79
C GLY A 172 23.96 9.67 17.25
N PRO A 173 25.08 9.46 17.96
CA PRO A 173 25.24 9.93 19.33
C PRO A 173 24.92 11.42 19.43
N PHE A 174 24.13 11.78 20.45
CA PHE A 174 23.70 13.16 20.74
C PHE A 174 22.81 13.83 19.67
N GLN A 175 22.28 13.07 18.70
CA GLN A 175 21.33 13.58 17.71
C GLN A 175 19.88 13.27 18.10
N LYS A 176 18.96 14.14 17.67
CA LYS A 176 17.51 13.94 17.82
C LYS A 176 16.88 13.65 16.46
N GLY A 177 15.99 12.66 16.44
CA GLY A 177 15.12 12.38 15.30
C GLY A 177 13.75 13.02 15.46
N TYR A 178 12.98 12.95 14.39
CA TYR A 178 11.57 13.35 14.37
C TYR A 178 10.69 12.13 14.10
N ILE A 179 9.65 11.96 14.91
CA ILE A 179 8.53 11.06 14.59
C ILE A 179 7.40 11.94 14.07
N ILE A 180 7.07 11.77 12.79
CA ILE A 180 6.01 12.53 12.13
C ILE A 180 4.80 11.61 12.03
N ASP A 181 3.83 11.80 12.91
CA ASP A 181 2.52 11.16 12.80
C ASP A 181 1.62 12.02 11.91
N THR A 182 1.16 11.47 10.79
CA THR A 182 0.36 12.22 9.81
C THR A 182 -1.13 12.28 10.17
N ARG A 183 -1.53 11.68 11.30
CA ARG A 183 -2.94 11.63 11.74
C ARG A 183 -3.27 12.87 12.57
N SER A 184 -4.55 13.24 12.58
CA SER A 184 -5.02 14.29 13.49
C SER A 184 -4.94 13.82 14.95
N SER A 185 -4.76 14.76 15.88
CA SER A 185 -4.72 14.47 17.33
C SER A 185 -5.94 13.68 17.80
N THR A 186 -7.12 13.97 17.25
CA THR A 186 -8.38 13.23 17.52
C THR A 186 -8.27 11.77 17.13
N TYR A 187 -7.74 11.49 15.93
CA TYR A 187 -7.62 10.12 15.44
C TYR A 187 -6.49 9.35 16.16
N ILE A 188 -5.42 10.02 16.58
CA ILE A 188 -4.39 9.45 17.46
C ILE A 188 -5.03 8.96 18.77
N ASN A 189 -5.86 9.78 19.42
CA ASN A 189 -6.54 9.39 20.66
C ASN A 189 -7.51 8.23 20.45
N PHE A 190 -8.24 8.21 19.33
CA PHE A 190 -9.08 7.08 18.95
C PHE A 190 -8.27 5.78 18.80
N CYS A 191 -7.12 5.84 18.11
CA CYS A 191 -6.24 4.68 17.95
C CYS A 191 -5.64 4.23 19.28
N LYS A 192 -5.26 5.15 20.18
CA LYS A 192 -4.82 4.83 21.55
C LYS A 192 -5.88 4.03 22.31
N GLY A 193 -7.15 4.43 22.22
CA GLY A 193 -8.27 3.69 22.80
C GLY A 193 -8.47 2.28 22.23
N LYS A 194 -7.91 1.98 21.06
CA LYS A 194 -7.90 0.64 20.43
C LYS A 194 -6.56 -0.10 20.61
N GLY A 195 -5.70 0.35 21.51
CA GLY A 195 -4.40 -0.25 21.78
C GLY A 195 -3.26 0.21 20.87
N GLY A 196 -3.50 1.13 19.94
CA GLY A 196 -2.48 1.79 19.12
C GLY A 196 -1.77 2.94 19.86
N GLY A 197 -1.10 3.81 19.13
CA GLY A 197 -0.36 4.92 19.72
C GLY A 197 0.46 5.73 18.74
N THR A 198 1.37 6.54 19.27
CA THR A 198 2.40 7.29 18.55
C THR A 198 3.72 7.02 19.24
#